data_AF-A0A4P5VNR8-F1
#
_entry.id   AF-A0A4P5VNR8-F1
#
_cell.length_a   1.000
_cell.length_b   1.000
_cell.length_c   1.000
_cell.angle_alpha   90.00
_cell.angle_beta   90.00
_cell.angle_gamma   90.00
#
_symmetry.space_group_name_H-M   'P 1'
#
loop_
_entity.id
_entity.type
_entity.pdbx_description
1 polymer ?
#
loop_
_entity_poly.entity_id
_entity_poly.type
_entity_poly.pdbx_seq_one_letter_code
_entity_poly.pdbx_strand_id
1 'polypeptide(L)' 'MKLFTVLKTFLAASLLIGAGSTIPAQAQANDMFPTKAAAQQRAKELKCTGAFPMGKEWMPCKDFATYEKAVSKQP' A
#
# COMPACT_ATOMS: atom_id res chain seq x y z
N MET A 1 -0.49 -20.47 -49.41
CA MET A 1 -1.95 -20.45 -49.16
C MET A 1 -2.40 -21.85 -48.76
N LYS A 2 -2.77 -22.04 -47.49
CA LYS A 2 -3.72 -23.08 -47.04
C LYS A 2 -4.22 -22.68 -45.67
N LEU A 3 -5.53 -22.64 -45.60
CA LEU A 3 -6.37 -21.80 -44.77
C LEU A 3 -7.21 -22.76 -43.91
N PHE A 4 -7.32 -22.48 -42.61
CA PHE A 4 -8.30 -22.99 -41.65
C PHE A 4 -8.64 -24.50 -41.63
N THR A 5 -7.95 -25.26 -40.79
CA THR A 5 -8.50 -26.40 -40.02
C THR A 5 -7.46 -26.65 -38.92
N VAL A 6 -7.69 -26.51 -37.61
CA VAL A 6 -8.70 -27.18 -36.79
C VAL A 6 -8.97 -26.28 -35.57
N LEU A 7 -10.19 -25.75 -35.52
CA LEU A 7 -10.84 -25.26 -34.32
C LEU A 7 -11.25 -26.47 -33.47
N LYS A 8 -10.70 -26.58 -32.25
CA LYS A 8 -11.22 -27.25 -31.04
C LYS A 8 -10.11 -28.02 -30.32
N THR A 9 -9.65 -27.45 -29.20
CA THR A 9 -9.75 -28.11 -27.89
C THR A 9 -9.51 -27.06 -26.82
N PHE A 10 -10.62 -26.54 -26.30
CA PHE A 10 -10.69 -25.99 -24.95
C PHE A 10 -10.31 -27.12 -23.99
N LEU A 11 -9.19 -26.99 -23.28
CA LEU A 11 -9.00 -27.66 -22.00
C LEU A 11 -8.67 -26.60 -20.96
N ALA A 12 -9.64 -26.41 -20.07
CA ALA A 12 -9.58 -25.57 -18.90
C ALA A 12 -8.55 -26.13 -17.91
N ALA A 13 -7.78 -25.24 -17.27
CA ALA A 13 -7.41 -25.28 -15.85
C ALA A 13 -6.25 -24.31 -15.58
N SER A 14 -6.56 -23.13 -15.05
CA SER A 14 -5.67 -22.40 -14.13
C SER A 14 -6.51 -21.35 -13.41
N LEU A 15 -7.34 -21.84 -12.50
CA LEU A 15 -7.99 -21.04 -11.48
C LEU A 15 -7.09 -21.12 -10.24
N LEU A 16 -6.19 -20.16 -10.04
CA LEU A 16 -5.76 -19.79 -8.69
C LEU A 16 -5.60 -18.27 -8.61
N ILE A 17 -6.58 -17.73 -7.91
CA ILE A 17 -6.84 -16.36 -7.53
C ILE A 17 -5.69 -15.87 -6.65
N GLY A 18 -4.89 -14.94 -7.16
CA GLY A 18 -4.05 -14.07 -6.36
C GLY A 18 -4.71 -12.70 -6.27
N ALA A 19 -5.82 -12.60 -5.53
CA ALA A 19 -6.40 -11.32 -5.17
C ALA A 19 -5.39 -10.58 -4.27
N GLY A 20 -4.51 -9.80 -4.89
CA GLY A 20 -3.70 -8.82 -4.20
C GLY A 20 -4.66 -7.93 -3.44
N SER A 21 -4.67 -8.07 -2.12
CA SER A 21 -5.48 -7.27 -1.23
C SER A 21 -5.10 -5.81 -1.49
N THR A 22 -5.96 -5.08 -2.18
CA THR A 22 -5.96 -3.63 -2.14
C THR A 22 -6.29 -3.27 -0.70
N ILE A 23 -5.29 -3.22 0.18
CA ILE A 23 -5.46 -2.56 1.46
C ILE A 23 -5.71 -1.10 1.07
N PRO A 24 -6.92 -0.57 1.26
CA PRO A 24 -7.11 0.83 1.08
C PRO A 24 -6.18 1.47 2.11
N ALA A 25 -5.19 2.24 1.64
CA ALA A 25 -4.57 3.28 2.46
C ALA A 25 -5.63 4.38 2.66
N GLN A 26 -6.78 4.00 3.23
CA GLN A 26 -7.68 4.93 3.87
C GLN A 26 -6.84 5.53 4.97
N ALA A 27 -6.59 6.84 4.86
CA ALA A 27 -6.03 7.65 5.92
C ALA A 27 -6.67 7.20 7.23
N GLN A 28 -5.93 6.40 8.01
CA GLN A 28 -6.34 6.06 9.36
C GLN A 28 -6.50 7.41 10.02
N ALA A 29 -7.67 7.71 10.60
CA ALA A 29 -7.88 8.98 11.27
C ALA A 29 -6.69 9.16 12.24
N ASN A 30 -5.86 10.17 11.99
CA ASN A 30 -4.60 10.51 12.69
C ASN A 30 -3.27 9.86 12.24
N ASP A 31 -3.18 9.24 11.04
CA ASP A 31 -1.93 8.63 10.52
C ASP A 31 -1.25 7.70 11.55
N MET A 32 -2.07 6.99 12.34
CA MET A 32 -1.61 5.97 13.29
C MET A 32 -1.73 4.59 12.65
N PHE A 33 -0.66 3.82 12.75
CA PHE A 33 -0.52 2.53 12.08
C PHE A 33 -0.21 1.41 13.07
N PRO A 34 -0.74 0.19 12.85
CA PRO A 34 -0.49 -0.95 13.74
C PRO A 34 0.95 -1.47 13.67
N THR A 35 1.70 -1.12 12.62
CA THR A 35 3.07 -1.58 12.43
C THR A 35 3.99 -0.46 11.96
N LYS A 36 5.27 -0.57 12.35
CA LYS A 36 6.33 0.34 11.89
C LYS A 36 6.43 0.38 10.37
N ALA A 37 6.28 -0.77 9.71
CA ALA A 37 6.39 -0.88 8.25
C ALA A 37 5.28 -0.09 7.54
N ALA A 38 4.04 -0.18 8.03
CA ALA A 38 2.92 0.59 7.47
C ALA A 38 3.12 2.11 7.67
N ALA A 39 3.57 2.55 8.85
CA ALA A 39 3.93 3.95 9.08
C ALA A 39 5.07 4.44 8.17
N GLN A 40 6.08 3.59 7.91
CA GLN A 40 7.16 3.92 6.98
C GLN A 40 6.70 4.01 5.52
N GLN A 41 5.66 3.27 5.12
CA GLN A 41 5.06 3.42 3.79
C GLN A 41 4.40 4.80 3.67
N ARG A 42 3.58 5.18 4.65
CA ARG A 42 2.98 6.52 4.71
C ARG A 42 4.02 7.64 4.74
N ALA A 43 5.14 7.44 5.44
CA ALA A 43 6.23 8.42 5.48
C ALA A 43 6.76 8.76 4.07
N LYS A 44 6.82 7.78 3.17
CA LYS A 44 7.24 8.02 1.77
C LYS A 44 6.25 8.92 1.02
N GLU A 45 4.95 8.74 1.23
CA GLU A 45 3.90 9.58 0.66
C GLU A 45 3.99 11.02 1.18
N LEU A 46 4.34 11.16 2.47
CA LEU A 46 4.59 12.44 3.14
C LEU A 46 5.94 13.08 2.80
N LYS A 47 6.76 12.45 1.94
CA LYS A 47 8.12 12.88 1.59
C LYS A 47 9.02 13.06 2.83
N CYS A 48 8.79 12.25 3.86
CA CYS A 48 9.64 12.14 5.05
C CYS A 48 10.16 10.70 5.20
N THR A 49 11.05 10.48 6.16
CA THR A 49 11.60 9.15 6.44
C THR A 49 11.46 8.80 7.92
N GLY A 50 11.41 7.50 8.21
CA GLY A 50 11.26 6.97 9.56
C GLY A 50 9.81 6.71 9.97
N ALA A 51 9.68 6.20 11.18
CA ALA A 51 8.44 6.06 11.93
C ALA A 51 8.77 6.10 13.41
N PHE A 52 7.91 6.70 14.23
CA PHE A 52 8.07 6.79 15.67
C PHE A 52 6.89 6.15 16.41
N PRO A 53 7.12 5.48 17.56
CA PRO A 53 6.06 4.86 18.33
C PRO A 53 5.23 5.91 19.07
N MET A 54 3.93 5.68 19.15
CA MET A 54 3.00 6.43 19.98
C MET A 54 2.01 5.44 20.61
N GLY A 55 2.28 5.05 21.85
CA GLY A 55 1.56 3.97 22.51
C GLY A 55 1.84 2.61 21.84
N LYS A 56 0.78 1.92 21.40
CA LYS A 56 0.87 0.62 20.69
C LYS A 56 0.95 0.79 19.17
N GLU A 57 0.85 2.01 18.69
CA GLU A 57 0.79 2.34 17.28
C GLU A 57 2.05 3.08 16.84
N TRP A 58 2.15 3.32 15.53
CA TRP A 58 3.27 3.95 14.87
C TRP A 58 2.78 5.14 14.06
N MET A 59 3.47 6.26 14.18
CA MET A 59 3.27 7.41 13.31
C MET A 59 4.38 7.51 12.26
N PRO A 60 4.09 8.06 11.07
CA PRO A 60 5.08 8.28 10.02
C PRO A 60 6.07 9.39 10.39
N CYS A 61 7.20 9.42 9.68
CA CYS A 61 8.32 10.34 9.91
C CYS A 61 9.14 10.01 11.17
N LYS A 62 10.25 10.73 11.39
CA LYS A 62 11.17 10.46 12.51
C LYS A 62 10.64 10.91 13.88
N ASP A 63 9.80 11.93 13.91
CA ASP A 63 9.24 12.54 15.11
C ASP A 63 7.97 13.35 14.76
N PHE A 64 7.23 13.76 15.79
CA PHE A 64 5.99 14.52 15.65
C PHE A 64 6.19 15.87 14.93
N ALA A 65 7.27 16.60 15.24
CA ALA A 65 7.55 17.89 14.61
C ALA A 65 7.82 17.76 13.09
N THR A 66 8.44 16.66 12.65
CA THR A 66 8.65 16.36 11.23
C THR A 66 7.34 15.96 10.56
N TYR A 67 6.51 15.17 11.26
CA TYR A 67 5.18 14.80 10.81
C TYR A 67 4.28 16.02 10.59
N GLU A 68 4.17 16.93 11.57
CA GLU A 68 3.37 18.16 11.47
C GLU A 68 3.78 19.02 10.26
N LYS A 69 5.08 19.17 10.04
CA LYS A 69 5.63 19.88 8.86
C LYS A 69 5.32 19.17 7.54
N ALA A 70 5.17 17.86 7.54
CA ALA A 70 4.88 17.08 6.35
C ALA A 70 3.39 17.14 5.99
N VAL A 71 2.49 17.02 6.98
CA VAL A 71 1.04 17.07 6.76
C VAL A 71 0.52 18.48 6.49
N SER A 72 1.12 19.51 7.10
CA SER A 72 0.76 20.92 6.81
C SER A 72 1.10 21.37 5.38
N LYS A 73 1.91 20.59 4.66
CA LYS A 73 2.29 20.82 3.27
C LYS A 73 1.53 19.94 2.28
N GLN A 74 0.69 19.02 2.75
CA GLN A 74 -0.18 18.27 1.85
C GLN A 74 -1.31 19.22 1.38
N PRO A 75 -1.56 19.32 0.07
CA PRO A 75 -2.62 20.15 -0.50
C PRO A 75 -4.02 19.61 -0.21
#